data_AF-A0A931WEE9-F1
#
_entry.id   AF-A0A931WEE9-F1
#
_cell.length_a   1.000
_cell.length_b   1.000
_cell.length_c   1.000
_cell.angle_alpha   90.00
_cell.angle_beta   90.00
_cell.angle_gamma   90.00
#
_symmetry.space_group_name_H-M   'P 1'
#
loop_
_entity.id
_entity.type
_entity.pdbx_description
1 polymer ?
#
loop_
_entity_poly.entity_id
_entity_poly.type
_entity_poly.pdbx_seq_one_letter_code
_entity_poly.pdbx_strand_id
1 'polypeptide(L)'
;MATTQADIRGWLNEAKKMKATHVIVVCDTFDWEDYPVYVASNEDVRKKYSEYNGPNMQKVMEVYSLKIDIESQLNERRAFHFD
;
A
#
# COMPACT_ATOMS: atom_id res chain seq x y z
N MET A 1 7.21 -11.15 9.82
CA MET A 1 7.16 -12.14 8.71
C MET A 1 7.04 -11.34 7.42
N ALA A 2 7.62 -11.79 6.30
CA ALA A 2 7.45 -11.05 5.05
C ALA A 2 6.00 -11.20 4.55
N THR A 3 5.36 -10.08 4.23
CA THR A 3 4.01 -10.05 3.68
C THR A 3 3.95 -10.80 2.35
N THR A 4 2.93 -11.65 2.18
CA THR A 4 2.73 -12.40 0.93
C THR A 4 1.77 -11.67 -0.01
N GLN A 5 1.80 -12.01 -1.30
CA GLN A 5 0.83 -11.49 -2.28
C GLN A 5 -0.63 -11.79 -1.89
N ALA A 6 -0.88 -12.88 -1.15
CA ALA A 6 -2.22 -13.23 -0.67
C ALA A 6 -2.72 -12.25 0.40
N ASP A 7 -1.83 -11.82 1.30
CA ASP A 7 -2.12 -10.82 2.33
C ASP A 7 -2.43 -9.46 1.69
N ILE A 8 -1.58 -9.03 0.75
CA ILE A 8 -1.78 -7.78 -0.01
C ILE A 8 -3.11 -7.83 -0.77
N ARG A 9 -3.44 -8.96 -1.42
CA ARG A 9 -4.74 -9.14 -2.09
C ARG A 9 -5.91 -9.00 -1.11
N GLY A 10 -5.76 -9.49 0.12
CA GLY A 10 -6.73 -9.27 1.20
C GLY A 10 -6.95 -7.78 1.47
N TRP A 11 -5.86 -7.03 1.69
CA TRP A 11 -5.91 -5.59 1.94
C TRP A 11 -6.51 -4.80 0.78
N LEU A 12 -6.17 -5.14 -0.47
CA LEU A 12 -6.75 -4.50 -1.66
C LEU A 12 -8.26 -4.72 -1.76
N ASN A 13 -8.73 -5.92 -1.44
CA ASN A 13 -10.16 -6.23 -1.41
C ASN A 13 -10.89 -5.47 -0.31
N GLU A 14 -10.28 -5.32 0.88
CA GLU A 14 -10.83 -4.49 1.96
C GLU A 14 -10.88 -3.01 1.56
N ALA A 15 -9.80 -2.49 1.01
CA ALA A 15 -9.71 -1.11 0.52
C ALA A 15 -10.80 -0.80 -0.52
N LYS A 16 -11.09 -1.76 -1.41
CA LYS A 16 -12.18 -1.66 -2.39
C LYS A 16 -13.55 -1.57 -1.73
N LYS A 17 -13.81 -2.33 -0.66
CA LYS A 17 -15.05 -2.23 0.13
C LYS A 17 -15.18 -0.87 0.81
N MET A 18 -14.06 -0.31 1.26
CA MET A 18 -13.99 1.01 1.91
C MET A 18 -14.00 2.19 0.92
N LYS A 19 -14.08 1.94 -0.39
CA LYS A 19 -13.98 2.98 -1.44
C LYS A 19 -12.70 3.82 -1.34
N ALA A 20 -11.62 3.18 -0.93
CA ALA A 20 -10.28 3.76 -1.05
C ALA A 20 -9.91 3.92 -2.54
N THR A 21 -8.90 4.74 -2.81
CA THR A 21 -8.30 4.88 -4.14
C THR A 21 -7.00 4.13 -4.26
N HIS A 22 -6.20 4.13 -3.19
CA HIS A 22 -4.88 3.51 -3.15
C HIS A 22 -4.68 2.73 -1.86
N VAL A 23 -3.75 1.78 -1.92
CA VAL A 23 -3.24 1.04 -0.76
C VAL A 23 -1.73 1.13 -0.78
N ILE A 24 -1.16 1.64 0.31
CA ILE A 24 0.29 1.75 0.50
C ILE A 24 0.70 0.65 1.46
N VAL A 25 1.65 -0.19 1.06
CA VAL A 25 2.26 -1.19 1.94
C VAL A 25 3.46 -0.54 2.60
N VAL A 26 3.43 -0.46 3.93
CA VAL A 26 4.48 0.16 4.74
C VAL A 26 5.11 -0.92 5.62
N CYS A 27 6.43 -0.92 5.70
CA CYS A 27 7.21 -1.77 6.60
C CYS A 27 7.67 -0.94 7.79
N ASP A 28 7.33 -1.37 9.01
CA ASP A 28 7.94 -0.82 10.22
C ASP A 28 9.32 -1.46 10.40
N THR A 29 10.37 -0.64 10.48
CA THR A 29 11.76 -1.13 10.60
C THR A 29 12.14 -1.44 12.05
N PHE A 30 11.24 -1.23 13.01
CA PHE A 30 11.40 -1.63 14.40
C PHE A 30 11.13 -3.13 14.61
N ASP A 31 9.99 -3.63 14.10
CA ASP A 31 9.55 -5.02 14.21
C ASP A 31 9.61 -5.81 12.88
N TRP A 32 9.89 -5.12 11.77
CA TRP A 32 9.93 -5.68 10.41
C TRP A 32 8.60 -6.29 9.98
N GLU A 33 7.50 -5.70 10.42
CA GLU A 33 6.15 -6.06 9.99
C GLU A 33 5.63 -5.09 8.92
N ASP A 34 5.02 -5.64 7.86
CA ASP A 34 4.35 -4.82 6.87
C ASP A 34 2.85 -4.72 7.15
N TYR A 35 2.30 -3.54 6.89
CA TYR A 35 0.89 -3.23 7.11
C TYR A 35 0.33 -2.34 6.00
N PRO A 36 -0.99 -2.42 5.73
CA PRO A 36 -1.64 -1.61 4.71
C PRO A 36 -2.02 -0.24 5.28
N VAL A 37 -1.78 0.80 4.48
CA VAL A 37 -2.32 2.14 4.68
C VAL A 37 -3.29 2.42 3.54
N TYR A 38 -4.56 2.55 3.89
CA TYR A 38 -5.63 2.84 2.95
C TYR A 38 -5.72 4.34 2.70
N VAL A 39 -5.75 4.75 1.43
CA VAL A 39 -5.88 6.16 1.03
C VAL A 39 -7.28 6.38 0.49
N ALA A 40 -8.07 7.22 1.17
CA ALA A 40 -9.42 7.54 0.75
C ALA A 40 -9.45 8.43 -0.52
N SER A 41 -10.61 8.54 -1.15
CA SER A 41 -10.78 9.35 -2.38
C SER A 41 -10.55 10.85 -2.20
N ASN A 42 -10.63 11.35 -0.97
CA ASN A 42 -10.38 12.73 -0.59
C ASN A 42 -8.97 12.97 -0.05
N GLU A 43 -8.12 11.94 0.00
CA GLU A 43 -6.75 12.03 0.49
C GLU A 43 -5.74 12.02 -0.67
N ASP A 44 -4.58 12.61 -0.43
CA ASP A 44 -3.48 12.64 -1.39
C ASP A 44 -2.50 11.50 -1.09
N VAL A 45 -2.39 10.57 -2.03
CA VAL A 45 -1.49 9.41 -1.94
C VAL A 45 -0.02 9.81 -1.79
N ARG A 46 0.42 10.93 -2.39
CA ARG A 46 1.80 11.40 -2.30
C ARG A 46 2.11 12.00 -0.94
N LYS A 47 1.12 12.67 -0.32
CA LYS A 47 1.24 13.14 1.06
C LYS A 47 1.38 11.96 2.02
N LYS A 48 0.47 10.97 1.93
CA LYS A 48 0.56 9.74 2.72
C LYS A 48 1.89 9.01 2.50
N TYR A 49 2.32 8.85 1.25
CA TYR A 49 3.63 8.27 0.95
C TYR A 49 4.77 8.98 1.69
N SER A 50 4.79 10.31 1.69
CA SER A 50 5.83 11.09 2.36
C SER A 50 5.75 10.98 3.89
N GLU A 51 4.54 10.84 4.46
CA GLU A 51 4.32 10.63 5.91
C GLU A 51 4.85 9.26 6.38
N TYR A 52 4.75 8.23 5.53
CA TYR A 52 5.12 6.85 5.88
C TYR A 52 6.48 6.40 5.32
N ASN A 53 7.17 7.24 4.55
CA ASN A 53 8.46 6.91 3.93
C ASN A 53 9.61 7.71 4.55
N GLY A 54 10.07 7.29 5.72
CA GLY A 54 11.22 7.89 6.41
C GLY A 54 10.94 8.47 7.80
N PRO A 55 9.79 9.12 8.07
CA PRO A 55 9.46 9.54 9.42
C PRO A 55 9.24 8.31 10.31
N ASN A 56 9.83 8.30 11.51
CA ASN A 56 9.57 7.31 12.55
C ASN A 56 9.90 5.84 12.21
N MET A 57 11.02 5.58 11.53
CA MET A 57 11.47 4.19 11.28
C MET A 57 10.49 3.37 10.41
N GLN A 58 9.71 4.03 9.55
CA GLN A 58 8.80 3.38 8.61
C GLN A 58 9.28 3.58 7.18
N LYS A 59 9.05 2.56 6.34
CA LYS A 59 9.45 2.58 4.93
C LYS A 59 8.33 2.08 4.05
N VAL A 60 7.96 2.90 3.07
CA VAL A 60 7.01 2.45 2.03
C VAL A 60 7.70 1.41 1.14
N MET A 61 7.06 0.25 1.03
CA MET A 61 7.54 -0.87 0.23
C MET A 61 6.88 -0.88 -1.14
N GLU A 62 5.57 -0.65 -1.20
CA GLU A 62 4.75 -0.71 -2.42
C GLU A 62 3.56 0.24 -2.33
N VAL A 63 3.05 0.68 -3.48
CA VAL A 63 1.85 1.50 -3.63
C VAL A 63 1.00 0.93 -4.76
N TYR A 64 -0.22 0.55 -4.42
CA TYR A 64 -1.20 -0.03 -5.32
C TYR A 64 -2.33 0.96 -5.59
N SER A 65 -2.79 1.01 -6.83
CA SER A 65 -3.97 1.79 -7.23
C SER A 65 -5.15 0.87 -7.50
N LEU A 66 -6.30 1.17 -6.90
CA LEU A 66 -7.55 0.43 -7.12
C LEU A 66 -8.22 0.75 -8.46
N LYS A 67 -7.69 1.74 -9.21
CA LYS A 67 -8.12 2.05 -10.58
C LYS A 67 -7.48 1.11 -11.62
N ILE A 68 -6.34 0.50 -11.27
CA ILE A 68 -5.58 -0.40 -12.14
C ILE A 68 -5.95 -1.85 -11.77
N ASP A 69 -5.83 -2.76 -12.72
CA ASP A 69 -5.98 -4.19 -12.46
C ASP A 69 -5.03 -4.66 -11.36
N ILE A 70 -5.57 -5.32 -10.33
CA ILE A 70 -4.83 -5.73 -9.13
C ILE A 70 -3.85 -6.86 -9.46
N GLU A 71 -4.26 -7.81 -10.29
CA GLU A 71 -3.43 -8.98 -10.65
C GLU A 71 -2.18 -8.54 -11.41
N SER A 72 -2.32 -7.56 -12.29
CA SER A 72 -1.19 -6.97 -13.02
C SER A 72 -0.17 -6.34 -12.08
N GLN A 73 -0.64 -5.58 -11.08
CA GLN A 73 0.23 -4.93 -10.09
C GLN A 73 0.89 -5.94 -9.14
N LEU A 74 0.17 -6.98 -8.70
CA LEU A 74 0.72 -8.03 -7.82
C LEU A 74 1.82 -8.86 -8.50
N ASN A 75 1.81 -8.95 -9.84
CA ASN A 75 2.86 -9.61 -10.61
C ASN A 75 4.10 -8.73 -10.80
N GLU A 76 4.05 -7.44 -10.46
CA GLU A 76 5.23 -6.58 -10.48
C GLU A 76 6.17 -6.93 -9.32
N ARG A 77 7.46 -6.61 -9.48
CA ARG A 77 8.43 -6.83 -8.39
C ARG A 77 8.11 -5.96 -7.16
N ARG A 78 7.66 -4.73 -7.40
CA ARG A 78 7.14 -3.76 -6.43
C ARG A 78 6.26 -2.77 -7.18
N ALA A 79 4.99 -2.68 -6.81
CA ALA A 79 4.07 -1.71 -7.39
C ALA A 79 4.35 -0.30 -6.82
N PHE A 80 4.34 0.74 -7.65
CA PHE A 80 4.45 2.15 -7.22
C PHE A 80 3.52 3.06 -8.04
N HIS A 81 2.22 2.78 -7.98
CA HIS A 81 1.19 3.46 -8.77
C HIS A 81 0.55 4.60 -7.96
N PHE A 82 0.68 5.85 -8.44
CA PHE A 82 0.20 7.06 -7.76
C PHE A 82 -0.91 7.83 -8.53
N ASP A 83 -1.61 7.16 -9.46
CA ASP A 83 -2.52 7.72 -10.48
C ASP A 83 -3.92 8.18 -10.00
#